data_AF-A0A482V3S8-F1
#
_entry.id   AF-A0A482V3S8-F1
#
_cell.length_a   1.000
_cell.length_b   1.000
_cell.length_c   1.000
_cell.angle_alpha   90.00
_cell.angle_beta   90.00
_cell.angle_gamma   90.00
#
_symmetry.space_group_name_H-M   'P 1'
#
loop_
_entity.id
_entity.type
_entity.pdbx_description
1 polymer ?
#
loop_
_entity_poly.entity_id
_entity_poly.type
_entity_poly.pdbx_seq_one_letter_code
_entity_poly.pdbx_strand_id
1 'polypeptide(L)'
;MATIQSSYGAIDNDATSALNANKKCSVIETTFNLMTLMTGSGMLCLPLALMNMGWAGVLAIILLGLQFMYTFYLLAKSTDIYLAKCYTSKIGESAPCVDYVMLGKLAFGKYGSQIVFLFFASEMLLALVSFVINIAINLHDLMPAFSVTQYVYLSTVVTMVLSSLDMQAASFASAFGLCMTFFLLFALCISGYELHSAGDTSLLAGREYNVFKEGGLPLSVGLITFCYGGHAAL
;
A
#
# COMPACT_ATOMS: atom_id res chain seq x y z
N MET A 1 38.06 -41.42 32.49
CA MET A 1 36.94 -42.04 31.75
C MET A 1 35.94 -40.93 31.52
N ALA A 2 35.92 -40.39 30.30
CA ALA A 2 35.05 -39.29 29.91
C ALA A 2 33.69 -39.83 29.48
N THR A 3 32.60 -39.17 29.89
CA THR A 3 31.33 -39.26 29.18
C THR A 3 30.70 -37.88 29.13
N ILE A 4 30.69 -37.31 27.93
CA ILE A 4 30.02 -36.07 27.53
C ILE A 4 28.55 -36.44 27.30
N GLN A 5 27.61 -35.85 28.03
CA GLN A 5 26.19 -35.88 27.67
C GLN A 5 25.82 -34.61 26.89
N SER A 6 25.90 -34.77 25.57
CA SER A 6 25.00 -34.25 24.52
C SER A 6 24.05 -33.09 24.89
N SER A 7 24.49 -31.87 24.56
CA SER A 7 23.68 -30.67 24.41
C SER A 7 23.10 -30.61 22.99
N TYR A 8 22.03 -31.35 22.72
CA TYR A 8 21.36 -31.39 21.40
C TYR A 8 19.92 -30.84 21.39
N GLY A 9 19.45 -30.23 22.49
CA GLY A 9 18.07 -29.71 22.58
C GLY A 9 17.88 -28.25 22.16
N ALA A 10 18.96 -27.48 21.94
CA ALA A 10 18.87 -26.04 21.66
C ALA A 10 19.00 -25.67 20.18
N ILE A 11 19.50 -26.58 19.33
CA ILE A 11 19.79 -26.28 17.92
C ILE A 11 18.54 -26.44 17.03
N ASP A 12 17.60 -27.31 17.40
CA ASP A 12 16.38 -27.54 16.61
C ASP A 12 15.39 -26.37 16.69
N ASN A 13 15.32 -25.64 17.81
CA ASN A 13 14.45 -24.48 17.93
C ASN A 13 14.93 -23.27 17.12
N ASP A 14 16.25 -23.05 17.05
CA ASP A 14 16.85 -21.99 16.22
C ASP A 14 16.84 -22.35 14.73
N ALA A 15 17.04 -23.63 14.37
CA ALA A 15 16.92 -24.09 12.99
C ALA A 15 15.47 -24.04 12.49
N THR A 16 14.48 -24.37 13.34
CA THR A 16 13.05 -24.33 12.97
C THR A 16 12.53 -22.89 12.92
N SER A 17 13.00 -21.99 13.79
CA SER A 17 12.68 -20.56 13.71
C SER A 17 13.42 -19.85 12.56
N ALA A 18 14.64 -20.27 12.20
CA ALA A 18 15.32 -19.83 10.99
C ALA A 18 14.69 -20.39 9.70
N LEU A 19 14.12 -21.60 9.72
CA LEU A 19 13.38 -22.20 8.60
C LEU A 19 12.04 -21.47 8.39
N ASN A 20 11.36 -21.09 9.48
CA ASN A 20 10.12 -20.31 9.45
C ASN A 20 10.36 -18.83 9.11
N ALA A 21 11.51 -18.25 9.49
CA ALA A 21 11.95 -16.92 9.09
C ALA A 21 12.36 -16.81 7.60
N ASN A 22 12.51 -17.96 6.91
CA ASN A 22 12.90 -18.04 5.50
C ASN A 22 11.76 -18.53 4.60
N LYS A 23 10.50 -18.39 5.02
CA LYS A 23 9.37 -18.49 4.09
C LYS A 23 9.32 -17.22 3.26
N LYS A 24 10.07 -17.20 2.16
CA LYS A 24 9.95 -16.15 1.14
C LYS A 24 8.50 -16.12 0.64
N CYS A 25 7.86 -14.96 0.67
CA CYS A 25 6.54 -14.79 0.06
C CYS A 25 6.62 -15.21 -1.41
N SER A 26 5.62 -15.96 -1.86
CA SER A 26 5.46 -16.29 -3.27
C SER A 26 5.30 -15.00 -4.09
N VAL A 27 5.65 -15.05 -5.37
CA VAL A 27 5.43 -13.95 -6.32
C VAL A 27 3.95 -13.53 -6.32
N ILE A 28 3.05 -14.51 -6.18
CA ILE A 28 1.60 -14.27 -6.14
C ILE A 28 1.19 -13.53 -4.86
N GLU A 29 1.71 -13.95 -3.70
CA GLU A 29 1.43 -13.30 -2.40
C GLU A 29 1.94 -11.86 -2.39
N THR A 30 3.15 -11.65 -2.91
CA THR A 30 3.75 -10.31 -3.04
C THR A 30 2.92 -9.43 -3.98
N THR A 31 2.43 -9.99 -5.08
CA THR A 31 1.59 -9.25 -6.03
C THR A 31 0.25 -8.88 -5.42
N PHE A 32 -0.41 -9.78 -4.68
CA PHE A 32 -1.68 -9.46 -4.01
C PHE A 32 -1.52 -8.43 -2.90
N ASN A 33 -0.41 -8.48 -2.15
CA ASN A 33 -0.08 -7.45 -1.18
C ASN A 33 0.10 -6.09 -1.85
N LEU A 34 0.82 -6.05 -2.97
CA LEU A 34 0.97 -4.84 -3.78
C LEU A 34 -0.37 -4.33 -4.32
N MET A 35 -1.21 -5.22 -4.86
CA MET A 35 -2.54 -4.84 -5.35
C MET A 35 -3.39 -4.27 -4.21
N THR A 36 -3.35 -4.85 -3.02
CA THR A 36 -4.10 -4.37 -1.85
C THR A 36 -3.63 -2.99 -1.42
N LEU A 37 -2.31 -2.75 -1.42
CA LEU A 37 -1.71 -1.45 -1.13
C LEU A 37 -2.20 -0.37 -2.13
N MET A 38 -2.31 -0.70 -3.41
CA MET A 38 -2.80 0.21 -4.47
C MET A 38 -4.33 0.39 -4.47
N THR A 39 -5.06 -0.70 -4.22
CA THR A 39 -6.53 -0.82 -4.30
C THR A 39 -7.21 -0.27 -3.03
N GLY A 40 -6.45 0.26 -2.09
CA GLY A 40 -6.97 0.81 -0.83
C GLY A 40 -7.84 2.07 -0.99
N SER A 41 -7.92 2.85 0.08
CA SER A 41 -8.73 4.08 0.14
C SER A 41 -8.42 5.09 -0.98
N GLY A 42 -7.23 5.05 -1.57
CA GLY A 42 -6.85 5.90 -2.71
C GLY A 42 -7.79 5.79 -3.91
N MET A 43 -8.32 4.59 -4.20
CA MET A 43 -9.25 4.43 -5.33
C MET A 43 -10.61 5.08 -5.08
N LEU A 44 -11.06 5.11 -3.83
CA LEU A 44 -12.31 5.81 -3.45
C LEU A 44 -12.17 7.33 -3.58
N CYS A 45 -10.95 7.86 -3.57
CA CYS A 45 -10.67 9.28 -3.78
C CYS A 45 -10.60 9.68 -5.26
N LEU A 46 -10.46 8.73 -6.20
CA LEU A 46 -10.39 9.03 -7.64
C LEU A 46 -11.66 9.71 -8.17
N PRO A 47 -12.90 9.26 -7.85
CA PRO A 47 -14.11 9.96 -8.25
C PRO A 47 -14.16 11.41 -7.73
N LEU A 48 -13.67 11.64 -6.50
CA LEU A 48 -13.56 12.99 -5.92
C LEU A 48 -12.54 13.85 -6.67
N ALA A 49 -11.40 13.27 -7.07
CA ALA A 49 -10.40 13.95 -7.88
C ALA A 49 -10.96 14.35 -9.26
N LEU A 50 -11.74 13.47 -9.90
CA LEU A 50 -12.43 13.76 -11.16
C LEU A 50 -13.50 14.84 -11.00
N MET A 51 -14.27 14.82 -9.91
CA MET A 51 -15.29 15.84 -9.64
C MET A 51 -14.68 17.24 -9.50
N ASN A 52 -13.51 17.34 -8.88
CA ASN A 52 -12.82 18.61 -8.64
C ASN A 52 -12.04 19.11 -9.86
N MET A 53 -11.43 18.23 -10.67
CA MET A 53 -10.60 18.62 -11.83
C MET A 53 -11.37 18.61 -13.16
N GLY A 54 -12.53 17.96 -13.21
CA GLY A 54 -13.26 17.70 -14.45
C GLY A 54 -12.68 16.53 -15.25
N TRP A 55 -12.99 16.49 -16.55
CA TRP A 55 -12.55 15.41 -17.45
C TRP A 55 -11.02 15.34 -17.63
N ALA A 56 -10.32 16.46 -17.46
CA ALA A 56 -8.85 16.50 -17.42
C ALA A 56 -8.25 15.58 -16.33
N GLY A 57 -9.02 15.26 -15.29
CA GLY A 57 -8.61 14.29 -14.28
C GLY A 57 -8.36 12.89 -14.84
N VAL A 58 -9.07 12.46 -15.90
CA VAL A 58 -8.82 11.17 -16.55
C VAL A 58 -7.45 11.17 -17.22
N LEU A 59 -7.11 12.26 -17.91
CA LEU A 59 -5.79 12.45 -18.50
C LEU A 59 -4.70 12.46 -17.40
N ALA A 60 -4.94 13.13 -16.28
CA ALA A 60 -4.02 13.16 -15.14
C ALA A 60 -3.80 11.76 -14.54
N ILE A 61 -4.84 10.95 -14.39
CA ILE A 61 -4.75 9.55 -13.94
C ILE A 61 -3.83 8.75 -14.86
N ILE A 62 -4.01 8.85 -16.18
CA ILE A 62 -3.19 8.13 -17.16
C ILE A 62 -1.72 8.60 -17.11
N LEU A 63 -1.48 9.90 -17.15
CA LEU A 63 -0.13 10.47 -17.17
C LEU A 63 0.64 10.18 -15.88
N LEU A 64 0.00 10.37 -14.73
CA LEU A 64 0.60 10.01 -13.44
C LEU A 64 0.81 8.51 -13.37
N GLY A 65 -0.16 7.68 -13.74
CA GLY A 65 -0.01 6.23 -13.78
C GLY A 65 1.21 5.79 -14.62
N LEU A 66 1.43 6.38 -15.79
CA LEU A 66 2.63 6.12 -16.61
C LEU A 66 3.92 6.54 -15.91
N GLN A 67 3.93 7.70 -15.26
CA GLN A 67 5.08 8.18 -14.48
C GLN A 67 5.41 7.22 -13.32
N PHE A 68 4.39 6.71 -12.64
CA PHE A 68 4.54 5.73 -11.56
C PHE A 68 5.07 4.40 -12.09
N MET A 69 4.55 3.89 -13.20
CA MET A 69 5.05 2.68 -13.86
C MET A 69 6.53 2.82 -14.25
N TYR A 70 6.92 3.98 -14.76
CA TYR A 70 8.31 4.26 -15.10
C TYR A 70 9.21 4.28 -13.86
N THR A 71 8.76 4.92 -12.78
CA THR A 71 9.51 4.98 -11.50
C THR A 71 9.67 3.60 -10.89
N PHE A 72 8.61 2.78 -10.92
CA PHE A 72 8.64 1.39 -10.48
C PHE A 72 9.66 0.56 -11.30
N TYR A 73 9.65 0.70 -12.62
CA TYR A 73 10.61 0.01 -13.48
C TYR A 73 12.06 0.39 -13.16
N LEU A 74 12.33 1.68 -12.93
CA LEU A 74 13.66 2.15 -12.52
C LEU A 74 14.08 1.55 -11.17
N LEU A 75 13.15 1.45 -10.22
CA LEU A 75 13.41 0.90 -8.91
C LEU A 75 13.75 -0.60 -9.00
N ALA A 76 12.89 -1.38 -9.68
CA ALA A 76 13.11 -2.81 -9.91
C ALA A 76 14.45 -3.09 -10.60
N LYS A 77 14.75 -2.34 -11.67
CA LYS A 77 16.03 -2.48 -12.39
C LYS A 77 17.23 -2.14 -11.51
N SER A 78 17.12 -1.14 -10.66
CA SER A 78 18.20 -0.74 -9.75
C SER A 78 18.45 -1.81 -8.69
N THR A 79 17.39 -2.42 -8.16
CA THR A 79 17.44 -3.57 -7.26
C THR A 79 18.08 -4.79 -7.92
N ASP A 80 17.67 -5.13 -9.15
CA ASP A 80 18.24 -6.25 -9.91
C ASP A 80 19.75 -6.10 -10.16
N ILE A 81 20.19 -4.91 -10.58
CA ILE A 81 21.62 -4.61 -10.79
C ILE A 81 22.40 -4.79 -9.49
N TYR A 82 21.82 -4.38 -8.35
CA TYR A 82 22.47 -4.50 -7.06
C TYR A 82 22.55 -5.96 -6.58
N LEU A 83 21.46 -6.71 -6.70
CA LEU A 83 21.42 -8.13 -6.38
C LEU A 83 22.43 -8.90 -7.22
N ALA A 84 22.50 -8.64 -8.53
CA ALA A 84 23.48 -9.26 -9.42
C ALA A 84 24.93 -9.03 -8.95
N LYS A 85 25.28 -7.80 -8.56
CA LYS A 85 26.62 -7.49 -8.01
C LYS A 85 26.89 -8.21 -6.68
N CYS A 86 25.90 -8.29 -5.80
CA CYS A 86 26.04 -8.98 -4.52
C CYS A 86 26.28 -10.48 -4.71
N TYR A 87 25.50 -11.12 -5.59
CA TYR A 87 25.65 -12.53 -5.94
C TYR A 87 27.03 -12.85 -6.52
N THR A 88 27.60 -11.97 -7.35
CA THR A 88 28.96 -12.16 -7.88
C THR A 88 30.04 -11.99 -6.78
N SER A 89 29.81 -11.12 -5.79
CA SER A 89 30.81 -10.81 -4.75
C SER A 89 30.81 -11.76 -3.55
N LYS A 90 29.68 -12.43 -3.26
CA LYS A 90 29.48 -13.29 -2.09
C LYS A 90 28.86 -14.63 -2.51
N ILE A 91 29.67 -15.48 -3.12
CA ILE A 91 29.29 -16.86 -3.47
C ILE A 91 29.04 -17.64 -2.17
N GLY A 92 27.76 -17.81 -1.78
CA GLY A 92 27.34 -18.71 -0.69
C GLY A 92 26.58 -18.06 0.48
N GLU A 93 26.42 -16.73 0.52
CA GLU A 93 25.68 -16.03 1.60
C GLU A 93 24.25 -15.70 1.15
N SER A 94 23.30 -15.66 2.08
CA SER A 94 21.91 -15.28 1.77
C SER A 94 21.86 -13.88 1.13
N ALA A 95 21.06 -13.72 0.07
CA ALA A 95 20.93 -12.44 -0.61
C ALA A 95 20.56 -11.33 0.40
N PRO A 96 21.27 -10.19 0.41
CA PRO A 96 20.94 -9.10 1.32
C PRO A 96 19.53 -8.58 1.00
N CYS A 97 18.75 -8.29 2.06
CA CYS A 97 17.49 -7.58 1.92
C CYS A 97 17.79 -6.16 1.40
N VAL A 98 17.23 -5.81 0.25
CA VAL A 98 17.43 -4.50 -0.39
C VAL A 98 16.31 -3.60 0.06
N ASP A 99 16.66 -2.54 0.77
CA ASP A 99 15.72 -1.53 1.24
C ASP A 99 15.81 -0.25 0.38
N TYR A 100 14.71 0.50 0.29
CA TYR A 100 14.61 1.74 -0.47
C TYR A 100 15.68 2.76 -0.05
N VAL A 101 15.93 2.84 1.26
CA VAL A 101 16.96 3.71 1.88
C VAL A 101 18.37 3.29 1.47
N MET A 102 18.61 1.99 1.33
CA MET A 102 19.89 1.44 0.90
C MET A 102 20.16 1.81 -0.57
N LEU A 103 19.13 1.74 -1.41
CA LEU A 103 19.23 2.14 -2.80
C LEU A 103 19.56 3.63 -2.93
N GLY A 104 18.94 4.48 -2.11
CA GLY A 104 19.28 5.90 -1.99
C GLY A 104 20.74 6.14 -1.56
N LYS A 105 21.24 5.32 -0.63
CA LYS A 105 22.65 5.37 -0.21
C LYS A 105 23.61 5.02 -1.34
N LEU A 106 23.26 4.04 -2.18
CA LEU A 106 24.09 3.62 -3.30
C LEU A 106 24.10 4.65 -4.42
N ALA A 107 22.96 5.29 -4.71
CA ALA A 107 22.86 6.26 -5.78
C ALA A 107 23.51 7.62 -5.44
N PHE A 108 23.30 8.12 -4.22
CA PHE A 108 23.66 9.48 -3.83
C PHE A 108 24.53 9.57 -2.56
N GLY A 109 25.02 8.43 -2.06
CA GLY A 109 25.86 8.38 -0.88
C GLY A 109 25.10 8.65 0.44
N LYS A 110 25.83 9.12 1.46
CA LYS A 110 25.29 9.30 2.82
C LYS A 110 24.09 10.25 2.88
N TYR A 111 24.15 11.38 2.17
CA TYR A 111 23.07 12.37 2.16
C TYR A 111 21.82 11.85 1.46
N GLY A 112 21.98 11.10 0.37
CA GLY A 112 20.87 10.43 -0.31
C GLY A 112 20.08 9.51 0.59
N SER A 113 20.79 8.67 1.34
CA SER A 113 20.18 7.75 2.32
C SER A 113 19.34 8.49 3.35
N GLN A 114 19.83 9.61 3.88
CA GLN A 114 19.10 10.40 4.89
C GLN A 114 17.86 11.06 4.32
N ILE A 115 17.94 11.63 3.12
CA ILE A 115 16.81 12.29 2.45
C ILE A 115 15.73 11.26 2.12
N VAL A 116 16.13 10.13 1.52
CA VAL A 116 15.20 9.04 1.17
C VAL A 116 14.52 8.48 2.42
N PHE A 117 15.26 8.25 3.50
CA PHE A 117 14.69 7.81 4.76
C PHE A 117 13.67 8.80 5.31
N LEU A 118 13.96 10.10 5.28
CA LEU A 118 13.04 11.12 5.79
C LEU A 118 11.73 11.14 5.01
N PHE A 119 11.80 11.17 3.67
CA PHE A 119 10.61 11.17 2.83
C PHE A 119 9.81 9.87 2.97
N PHE A 120 10.48 8.72 2.88
CA PHE A 120 9.83 7.42 3.00
C PHE A 120 9.15 7.23 4.36
N ALA A 121 9.83 7.58 5.46
CA ALA A 121 9.24 7.51 6.80
C ALA A 121 8.05 8.47 6.95
N SER A 122 8.15 9.68 6.40
CA SER A 122 7.03 10.64 6.43
C SER A 122 5.82 10.14 5.64
N GLU A 123 6.06 9.52 4.48
CA GLU A 123 5.01 8.97 3.62
C GLU A 123 4.30 7.81 4.32
N MET A 124 5.05 6.87 4.91
CA MET A 124 4.47 5.76 5.67
C MET A 124 3.65 6.24 6.87
N LEU A 125 4.10 7.29 7.57
CA LEU A 125 3.37 7.86 8.71
C LEU A 125 2.08 8.56 8.26
N LEU A 126 2.14 9.37 7.19
CA LEU A 126 0.97 10.05 6.61
C LEU A 126 -0.06 9.04 6.08
N ALA A 127 0.41 7.97 5.43
CA ALA A 127 -0.44 6.89 4.95
C ALA A 127 -1.14 6.17 6.11
N LEU A 128 -0.40 5.82 7.17
CA LEU A 128 -0.96 5.17 8.36
C LEU A 128 -2.06 6.02 9.01
N VAL A 129 -1.80 7.31 9.22
CA VAL A 129 -2.78 8.24 9.80
C VAL A 129 -4.03 8.34 8.91
N SER A 130 -3.83 8.42 7.59
CA SER A 130 -4.93 8.49 6.62
C SER A 130 -5.83 7.25 6.68
N PHE A 131 -5.25 6.04 6.77
CA PHE A 131 -6.03 4.80 6.91
C PHE A 131 -6.80 4.74 8.23
N VAL A 132 -6.19 5.11 9.35
CA VAL A 132 -6.83 5.12 10.68
C VAL A 132 -8.05 6.04 10.69
N ILE A 133 -7.92 7.24 10.11
CA ILE A 133 -9.02 8.20 9.97
C ILE A 133 -10.10 7.66 9.03
N ASN A 134 -9.70 7.08 7.89
CA ASN A 134 -10.64 6.52 6.91
C ASN A 134 -11.50 5.42 7.54
N ILE A 135 -10.91 4.50 8.30
CA ILE A 135 -11.65 3.47 9.04
C ILE A 135 -12.63 4.10 10.04
N ALA A 136 -12.20 5.13 10.77
CA ALA A 136 -13.03 5.77 11.78
C ALA A 136 -14.27 6.47 11.20
N ILE A 137 -14.12 7.17 10.07
CA ILE A 137 -15.23 7.85 9.39
C ILE A 137 -16.21 6.82 8.82
N ASN A 138 -15.71 5.79 8.12
CA ASN A 138 -16.58 4.74 7.58
C ASN A 138 -17.33 3.97 8.67
N LEU A 139 -16.68 3.73 9.82
CA LEU A 139 -17.32 3.04 10.94
C LEU A 139 -18.38 3.91 11.62
N HIS A 140 -18.17 5.22 11.69
CA HIS A 140 -19.16 6.17 12.17
C HIS A 140 -20.38 6.22 11.24
N ASP A 141 -20.17 6.22 9.92
CA ASP A 141 -21.24 6.20 8.92
C ASP A 141 -22.04 4.88 8.96
N LEU A 142 -21.38 3.76 9.20
CA LEU A 142 -22.02 2.44 9.35
C LEU A 142 -22.78 2.30 10.67
N MET A 143 -22.20 2.81 11.76
CA MET A 143 -22.76 2.73 13.11
C MET A 143 -22.61 4.09 13.81
N PRO A 144 -23.64 4.95 13.79
CA PRO A 144 -23.59 6.26 14.43
C PRO A 144 -23.80 6.19 15.96
N ALA A 145 -23.26 5.16 16.62
CA ALA A 145 -23.39 4.95 18.07
C ALA A 145 -22.35 5.73 18.87
N PHE A 146 -21.15 5.93 18.30
CA PHE A 146 -20.04 6.62 18.94
C PHE A 146 -19.53 7.78 18.08
N SER A 147 -18.81 8.72 18.70
CA SER A 147 -18.17 9.84 17.99
C SER A 147 -17.01 9.36 17.11
N VAL A 148 -16.71 10.09 16.04
CA VAL A 148 -15.57 9.80 15.14
C VAL A 148 -14.26 9.68 15.93
N THR A 149 -14.03 10.53 16.93
CA THR A 149 -12.82 10.49 17.77
C THR A 149 -12.68 9.18 18.54
N GLN A 150 -13.78 8.62 19.05
CA GLN A 150 -13.75 7.31 19.72
C GLN A 150 -13.41 6.19 18.73
N TYR A 151 -13.94 6.25 17.51
CA TYR A 151 -13.58 5.30 16.46
C TYR A 151 -12.13 5.43 16.00
N VAL A 152 -11.52 6.63 16.03
CA VAL A 152 -10.08 6.81 15.77
C VAL A 152 -9.23 6.11 16.84
N TYR A 153 -9.59 6.25 18.12
CA TYR A 153 -8.87 5.53 19.18
C TYR A 153 -9.03 4.01 19.04
N LEU A 154 -10.24 3.54 18.74
CA LEU A 154 -10.51 2.13 18.52
C LEU A 154 -9.70 1.57 17.34
N SER A 155 -9.73 2.25 16.19
CA SER A 155 -8.99 1.81 15.00
C SER A 155 -7.49 1.81 15.25
N THR A 156 -6.95 2.80 15.96
CA THR A 156 -5.52 2.85 16.33
C THR A 156 -5.12 1.65 17.20
N VAL A 157 -5.90 1.31 18.22
CA VAL A 157 -5.63 0.15 19.09
C VAL A 157 -5.70 -1.15 18.30
N VAL A 158 -6.71 -1.31 17.45
CA VAL A 158 -6.86 -2.51 16.60
C VAL A 158 -5.68 -2.62 15.63
N THR A 159 -5.30 -1.56 14.94
CA THR A 159 -4.13 -1.56 14.04
C THR A 159 -2.84 -1.89 14.77
N MET A 160 -2.64 -1.38 15.99
CA MET A 160 -1.46 -1.70 16.81
C MET A 160 -1.39 -3.18 17.18
N VAL A 161 -2.53 -3.78 17.53
CA VAL A 161 -2.63 -5.23 17.81
C VAL A 161 -2.36 -6.03 16.54
N LEU A 162 -2.96 -5.65 15.42
CA LEU A 162 -2.75 -6.32 14.12
C LEU A 162 -1.29 -6.22 13.65
N SER A 163 -0.58 -5.14 13.96
CA SER A 163 0.85 -4.99 13.65
C SER A 163 1.74 -6.00 14.37
N SER A 164 1.24 -6.67 15.41
CA SER A 164 1.97 -7.71 16.15
C SER A 164 1.72 -9.13 15.61
N LEU A 165 0.89 -9.28 14.56
CA LEU A 165 0.60 -10.56 13.94
C LEU A 165 1.70 -11.00 12.97
N ASP A 166 1.84 -12.32 12.80
CA ASP A 166 2.79 -12.91 11.87
C ASP A 166 2.54 -12.49 10.41
N MET A 167 3.61 -12.36 9.62
CA MET A 167 3.55 -11.93 8.22
C MET A 167 2.64 -12.81 7.33
N GLN A 168 2.43 -14.08 7.70
CA GLN A 168 1.50 -14.97 6.98
C GLN A 168 0.03 -14.57 7.20
N ALA A 169 -0.34 -14.17 8.41
CA ALA A 169 -1.69 -13.69 8.71
C ALA A 169 -1.96 -12.35 8.00
N ALA A 170 -0.96 -11.48 7.93
CA ALA A 170 -1.03 -10.22 7.18
C ALA A 170 -1.24 -10.46 5.67
N SER A 171 -0.52 -11.42 5.07
CA SER A 171 -0.70 -11.80 3.66
C SER A 171 -2.11 -12.35 3.38
N PHE A 172 -2.63 -13.22 4.25
CA PHE A 172 -4.01 -13.72 4.13
C PHE A 172 -5.04 -12.60 4.29
N ALA A 173 -4.87 -11.71 5.27
CA ALA A 173 -5.73 -10.55 5.47
C ALA A 173 -5.72 -9.60 4.26
N SER A 174 -4.55 -9.42 3.63
CA SER A 174 -4.43 -8.64 2.39
C SER A 174 -5.20 -9.26 1.23
N ALA A 175 -5.05 -10.57 1.01
CA ALA A 175 -5.81 -11.27 -0.05
C ALA A 175 -7.32 -11.19 0.18
N PHE A 176 -7.77 -11.34 1.43
CA PHE A 176 -9.16 -11.17 1.81
C PHE A 176 -9.65 -9.73 1.58
N GLY A 177 -8.85 -8.74 1.99
CA GLY A 177 -9.15 -7.32 1.79
C GLY A 177 -9.33 -6.98 0.31
N LEU A 178 -8.46 -7.48 -0.57
CA LEU A 178 -8.59 -7.29 -2.01
C LEU A 178 -9.90 -7.88 -2.56
N CYS A 179 -10.28 -9.07 -2.11
CA CYS A 179 -11.56 -9.69 -2.49
C CYS A 179 -12.76 -8.84 -2.05
N MET A 180 -12.73 -8.31 -0.83
CA MET A 180 -13.77 -7.40 -0.34
C MET A 180 -13.85 -6.11 -1.15
N THR A 181 -12.71 -5.55 -1.58
CA THR A 181 -12.73 -4.36 -2.44
C THR A 181 -13.35 -4.64 -3.81
N PHE A 182 -13.10 -5.81 -4.41
CA PHE A 182 -13.80 -6.20 -5.65
C PHE A 182 -15.31 -6.34 -5.43
N PHE A 183 -15.74 -6.89 -4.30
CA PHE A 183 -17.16 -6.98 -3.96
C PHE A 183 -17.79 -5.59 -3.80
N LEU A 184 -17.08 -4.64 -3.17
CA LEU A 184 -17.51 -3.24 -3.09
C LEU A 184 -17.65 -2.59 -4.47
N LEU A 185 -16.68 -2.79 -5.37
CA LEU A 185 -16.76 -2.29 -6.75
C LEU A 185 -17.96 -2.90 -7.50
N PHE A 186 -18.21 -4.19 -7.33
CA PHE A 186 -19.35 -4.87 -7.93
C PHE A 186 -20.68 -4.32 -7.40
N ALA A 187 -20.80 -4.14 -6.08
CA ALA A 187 -21.96 -3.53 -5.45
C ALA A 187 -22.18 -2.10 -5.97
N LEU A 188 -21.12 -1.30 -6.10
CA LEU A 188 -21.17 0.04 -6.66
C LEU A 188 -21.70 0.04 -8.10
N CYS A 189 -21.26 -0.90 -8.93
CA CYS A 189 -21.76 -1.07 -10.30
C CYS A 189 -23.25 -1.41 -10.34
N ILE A 190 -23.72 -2.31 -9.46
CA ILE A 190 -25.14 -2.66 -9.35
C ILE A 190 -25.96 -1.45 -8.90
N SER A 191 -25.55 -0.76 -7.82
CA SER A 191 -26.26 0.42 -7.34
C SER A 191 -26.30 1.54 -8.40
N GLY A 192 -25.22 1.70 -9.17
CA GLY A 192 -25.20 2.62 -10.31
C GLY A 192 -26.17 2.22 -11.43
N TYR A 193 -26.26 0.92 -11.74
CA TYR A 193 -27.20 0.40 -12.72
C TYR A 193 -28.66 0.55 -12.28
N GLU A 194 -28.98 0.23 -11.03
CA GLU A 194 -30.33 0.38 -10.46
C GLU A 194 -30.79 1.83 -10.48
N LEU A 195 -29.91 2.76 -10.09
CA LEU A 195 -30.20 4.20 -10.14
C LEU A 195 -30.50 4.67 -11.57
N HIS A 196 -29.71 4.23 -12.54
CA HIS A 196 -29.96 4.52 -13.96
C HIS A 196 -31.26 3.90 -14.46
N SER A 197 -31.55 2.65 -14.09
CA SER A 197 -32.75 1.93 -14.50
C SER A 197 -34.02 2.49 -13.88
N ALA A 198 -33.94 3.08 -12.68
CA ALA A 198 -35.05 3.77 -12.02
C ALA A 198 -35.35 5.15 -12.64
N GLY A 199 -34.54 5.61 -13.60
CA GLY A 199 -34.67 6.94 -14.21
C GLY A 199 -34.35 8.09 -13.25
N ASP A 200 -33.78 7.79 -12.08
CA ASP A 200 -33.46 8.77 -11.07
C ASP A 200 -32.15 9.49 -11.45
N THR A 201 -32.29 10.67 -12.02
CA THR A 201 -31.17 11.53 -12.41
C THR A 201 -30.75 12.49 -11.30
N SER A 202 -31.23 12.33 -10.06
CA SER A 202 -30.92 13.23 -8.94
C SER A 202 -29.42 13.45 -8.73
N LEU A 203 -28.58 12.43 -8.96
CA LEU A 203 -27.11 12.52 -8.85
C LEU A 203 -26.40 13.11 -10.09
N LEU A 204 -27.13 13.28 -11.19
CA LEU A 204 -26.66 13.83 -12.47
C LEU A 204 -27.23 15.25 -12.72
N ALA A 205 -28.38 15.57 -12.13
CA ALA A 205 -29.04 16.84 -12.26
C ALA A 205 -28.17 17.98 -11.69
N GLY A 206 -27.83 18.95 -12.52
CA GLY A 206 -27.02 20.11 -12.12
C GLY A 206 -25.50 19.89 -12.14
N ARG A 207 -25.00 18.73 -12.60
CA ARG A 207 -23.56 18.54 -12.78
C ARG A 207 -23.07 19.25 -14.05
N GLU A 208 -22.27 20.29 -13.88
CA GLU A 208 -21.52 20.89 -14.99
C GLU A 208 -20.38 19.96 -15.41
N TYR A 209 -20.44 19.47 -16.65
CA TYR A 209 -19.37 18.70 -17.29
C TYR A 209 -18.28 19.64 -17.80
N ASN A 210 -17.57 20.30 -16.90
CA ASN A 210 -16.44 21.15 -17.27
C ASN A 210 -15.26 20.25 -17.67
N VAL A 211 -14.65 20.56 -18.82
CA VAL A 211 -13.49 19.82 -19.33
C VAL A 211 -12.32 19.95 -18.35
N PHE A 212 -12.15 21.12 -17.76
CA PHE A 212 -11.08 21.43 -16.81
C PHE A 212 -11.53 22.46 -15.78
N LYS A 213 -11.18 22.25 -14.51
CA LYS A 213 -11.39 23.19 -13.41
C LYS A 213 -10.05 23.47 -12.73
N GLU A 214 -9.56 24.71 -12.90
CA GLU A 214 -8.23 25.12 -12.39
C GLU A 214 -8.10 25.04 -10.86
N GLY A 215 -9.16 25.43 -10.13
CA GLY A 215 -9.14 25.45 -8.67
C GLY A 215 -9.01 24.08 -8.00
N GLY A 216 -9.36 23.00 -8.72
CA GLY A 216 -9.27 21.62 -8.20
C GLY A 216 -7.94 20.93 -8.48
N LEU A 217 -7.04 21.54 -9.24
CA LEU A 217 -5.82 20.89 -9.74
C LEU A 217 -4.91 20.34 -8.63
N PRO A 218 -4.45 21.12 -7.63
CA PRO A 218 -3.49 20.62 -6.65
C PRO A 218 -4.07 19.50 -5.77
N LEU A 219 -5.35 19.61 -5.40
CA LEU A 219 -6.04 18.58 -4.63
C LEU A 219 -6.16 17.28 -5.43
N SER A 220 -6.64 17.37 -6.67
CA SER A 220 -6.84 16.19 -7.52
C SER A 220 -5.53 15.50 -7.87
N VAL A 221 -4.46 16.25 -8.19
CA VAL A 221 -3.13 15.68 -8.41
C VAL A 221 -2.66 14.95 -7.15
N GLY A 222 -2.78 15.56 -5.97
CA GLY A 222 -2.38 14.93 -4.71
C GLY A 222 -3.13 13.62 -4.43
N LEU A 223 -4.45 13.59 -4.65
CA LEU A 223 -5.27 12.39 -4.48
C LEU A 223 -4.88 11.27 -5.46
N ILE A 224 -4.62 11.62 -6.73
CA ILE A 224 -4.21 10.65 -7.75
C ILE A 224 -2.80 10.12 -7.44
N THR A 225 -1.86 11.00 -7.09
CA THR A 225 -0.49 10.61 -6.70
C THR A 225 -0.50 9.71 -5.45
N PHE A 226 -1.32 10.03 -4.45
CA PHE A 226 -1.49 9.19 -3.26
C PHE A 226 -2.01 7.78 -3.61
N CYS A 227 -2.96 7.67 -4.55
CA CYS A 227 -3.48 6.39 -5.01
C CYS A 227 -2.39 5.47 -5.60
N TYR A 228 -1.35 6.05 -6.21
CA TYR A 228 -0.22 5.30 -6.80
C TYR A 228 1.02 5.24 -5.89
N GLY A 229 0.98 5.82 -4.69
CA GLY A 229 2.15 6.08 -3.82
C GLY A 229 2.94 4.86 -3.32
N GLY A 230 2.34 3.66 -3.28
CA GLY A 230 2.95 2.50 -2.63
C GLY A 230 4.14 1.82 -3.32
N HIS A 231 4.59 2.31 -4.48
CA HIS A 231 5.73 1.74 -5.22
C HIS A 231 7.09 1.87 -4.51
N ALA A 232 7.25 2.83 -3.58
CA ALA A 232 8.47 3.02 -2.82
C ALA A 232 8.62 2.05 -1.63
N ALA A 233 7.51 1.42 -1.20
CA ALA A 233 7.47 0.47 -0.10
C ALA A 233 7.69 -0.99 -0.55
N LEU A 234 8.26 -1.18 -1.75
CA LEU A 234 8.46 -2.47 -2.40
C LEU A 234 9.88 -3.00 -2.26
#